data_AF-A0A497EIF8-F1
#
_entry.id   AF-A0A497EIF8-F1
#
_cell.length_a   1.000
_cell.length_b   1.000
_cell.length_c   1.000
_cell.angle_alpha   90.00
_cell.angle_beta   90.00
_cell.angle_gamma   90.00
#
_symmetry.space_group_name_H-M   'P 1'
#
loop_
_entity.id
_entity.type
_entity.pdbx_description
1 polymer ?
#
loop_
_entity_poly.entity_id
_entity_poly.type
_entity_poly.pdbx_seq_one_letter_code
_entity_poly.pdbx_strand_id
1 'polypeptide(L)' 'VDLKLQWDADIRRLRKIKCYRGVRHALGLPVRGQRTKSNFRKNKGKALGVKKKKKGGRK' A
#
# COMPACT_ATOMS: atom_id res chain seq x y z
N VAL A 1 18.48 -7.84 10.77
CA VAL A 1 17.05 -7.63 11.11
C VAL A 1 16.26 -7.80 9.82
N ASP A 2 15.23 -8.67 9.80
CA ASP A 2 14.39 -8.82 8.62
C ASP A 2 13.57 -7.54 8.39
N LEU A 3 13.74 -6.93 7.21
CA LEU A 3 13.09 -5.68 6.82
C LEU A 3 11.56 -5.78 6.88
N LYS A 4 11.00 -6.96 6.59
CA LYS A 4 9.55 -7.19 6.67
C LYS A 4 9.04 -7.11 8.11
N LEU A 5 9.75 -7.76 9.03
CA LEU A 5 9.37 -7.81 10.44
C LEU A 5 9.37 -6.40 11.06
N GLN A 6 10.39 -5.59 10.72
CA GLN A 6 10.48 -4.21 11.18
C GLN A 6 9.35 -3.34 10.60
N TRP A 7 9.05 -3.48 9.31
CA TRP A 7 7.96 -2.74 8.67
C TRP A 7 6.59 -3.08 9.26
N ASP A 8 6.33 -4.35 9.53
CA ASP A 8 5.09 -4.80 10.17
C ASP A 8 4.97 -4.32 11.62
N ALA A 9 6.09 -4.25 12.35
CA ALA A 9 6.14 -3.64 13.67
C ALA A 9 5.79 -2.14 13.62
N ASP A 10 6.34 -1.41 12.65
CA ASP A 10 6.05 0.00 12.44
C ASP A 10 4.58 0.26 12.08
N ILE A 11 4.00 -0.52 11.18
CA ILE A 11 2.58 -0.39 10.82
C ILE A 11 1.69 -0.69 12.04
N ARG A 12 2.00 -1.73 12.81
CA ARG A 12 1.25 -2.06 14.05
C ARG A 12 1.32 -0.92 15.06
N ARG A 13 2.49 -0.30 15.23
CA ARG A 13 2.67 0.87 16.09
C ARG A 13 1.82 2.05 15.62
N LEU A 14 1.86 2.39 14.33
CA LEU A 14 1.06 3.49 13.77
C LEU A 14 -0.44 3.25 13.92
N ARG A 15 -0.91 2.01 13.75
CA ARG A 15 -2.32 1.63 13.96
C ARG A 15 -2.74 1.78 15.42
N LYS A 16 -1.91 1.37 16.38
CA LYS A 16 -2.18 1.57 17.82
C LYS A 16 -2.30 3.06 18.20
N ILE A 17 -1.43 3.90 17.66
CA ILE A 17 -1.44 5.35 17.93
C ILE A 17 -2.67 6.06 17.32
N LYS A 18 -3.33 5.43 16.33
CA LYS A 18 -4.47 6.02 15.59
C LYS A 18 -4.16 7.34 14.86
N CYS A 19 -2.89 7.57 14.51
CA CYS A 19 -2.52 8.71 13.67
C CYS A 19 -3.12 8.55 12.25
N TYR A 20 -3.18 9.65 11.49
CA TYR A 20 -3.71 9.65 10.11
C TYR A 20 -3.14 8.50 9.27
N ARG A 21 -1.82 8.31 9.30
CA ARG A 21 -1.14 7.22 8.58
C ARG A 21 -1.63 5.85 9.03
N GLY A 22 -1.78 5.62 10.34
CA GLY A 22 -2.25 4.37 10.92
C GLY A 22 -3.68 4.03 10.50
N VAL A 23 -4.58 5.01 10.54
CA VAL A 23 -5.98 4.84 10.09
C VAL A 23 -6.02 4.50 8.60
N ARG A 24 -5.23 5.21 7.77
CA ARG A 24 -5.14 4.93 6.34
C ARG A 24 -4.57 3.54 6.04
N HIS A 25 -3.54 3.11 6.77
CA HIS A 25 -2.99 1.76 6.68
C HIS A 25 -4.02 0.68 7.05
N ALA A 26 -4.83 0.90 8.09
CA ALA A 26 -5.89 -0.02 8.48
C ALA A 26 -6.99 -0.13 7.40
N LEU A 27 -7.31 0.98 6.73
CA LEU A 27 -8.31 1.04 5.66
C LEU A 27 -7.75 0.61 4.28
N GLY A 28 -6.46 0.27 4.18
CA GLY A 28 -5.82 -0.09 2.90
C GLY A 28 -5.73 1.08 1.90
N LEU A 29 -5.76 2.32 2.39
CA LEU A 29 -5.75 3.54 1.58
C LEU A 29 -4.33 4.15 1.48
N PRO A 30 -4.02 4.88 0.41
CA PRO A 30 -2.74 5.55 0.28
C PRO A 30 -2.54 6.62 1.36
N VAL A 31 -1.29 6.74 1.81
CA VAL A 31 -0.95 7.50 3.02
C VAL A 31 -0.39 8.90 2.73
N ARG A 32 0.14 9.13 1.52
CA ARG A 32 0.82 10.38 1.12
C ARG A 32 -0.13 11.50 0.63
N GLY A 33 -1.37 11.54 1.13
CA GLY A 33 -2.35 12.57 0.72
C GLY A 33 -2.90 12.40 -0.71
N GLN A 34 -2.78 11.21 -1.30
CA GLN A 34 -3.27 10.95 -2.66
C GLN A 34 -4.81 10.97 -2.71
N ARG A 35 -5.38 11.53 -3.79
CA ARG A 35 -6.84 11.62 -4.01
C ARG A 35 -7.46 10.23 -4.20
N THR A 36 -8.22 9.75 -3.22
CA THR A 36 -8.87 8.43 -3.26
C THR A 36 -10.17 8.41 -4.05
N LYS A 37 -10.87 9.54 -4.16
CA LYS A 37 -12.14 9.64 -4.91
C LYS A 37 -11.98 9.35 -6.41
N SER A 38 -10.91 9.85 -7.03
CA SER A 38 -10.71 9.76 -8.49
C SER A 38 -9.75 8.64 -8.94
N ASN A 39 -8.72 8.32 -8.15
CA ASN A 39 -7.62 7.44 -8.60
C ASN A 39 -7.66 6.02 -8.02
N PHE A 40 -8.09 5.83 -6.78
CA PHE A 40 -8.06 4.54 -6.08
C PHE A 40 -9.46 3.94 -5.92
N ARG A 41 -10.28 4.01 -6.99
CA ARG A 41 -11.62 3.41 -7.01
C ARG A 41 -11.50 1.89 -7.21
N LYS A 42 -12.28 1.12 -6.45
CA LYS A 42 -12.32 -0.36 -6.54
C LYS A 42 -12.56 -0.87 -7.97
N ASN A 43 -13.34 -0.13 -8.76
CA ASN A 43 -13.72 -0.51 -10.13
C ASN A 43 -12.78 0.02 -11.21
N LYS A 44 -11.77 0.85 -10.88
CA LYS A 44 -10.87 1.47 -11.90
C LYS A 44 -9.81 0.49 -12.42
N GLY A 45 -9.73 -0.72 -11.86
CA GLY A 45 -8.65 -1.66 -12.14
C GLY A 45 -7.28 -1.09 -11.74
N LYS A 46 -6.26 -1.96 -11.64
CA LYS A 46 -4.88 -1.48 -11.69
C LYS A 46 -4.64 -1.09 -13.15
N ALA A 47 -4.16 0.13 -13.41
CA ALA A 47 -3.96 0.67 -14.76
C ALA A 47 -3.45 -0.42 -15.72
N LEU A 48 -4.28 -0.75 -16.73
CA LEU A 48 -4.09 -1.86 -17.67
C LEU A 48 -2.88 -1.66 -18.61
N GLY A 49 -2.23 -0.50 -18.57
CA GLY A 49 -1.31 -0.05 -19.61
C GLY A 49 0.08 -0.69 -19.63
N VAL A 50 0.51 -1.45 -18.61
CA VAL A 50 1.81 -2.11 -18.64
C VAL A 50 1.74 -3.49 -18.00
N LYS A 51 1.77 -4.54 -18.84
CA LYS A 51 1.93 -5.93 -18.44
C LYS A 51 3.28 -6.05 -17.71
N LYS A 52 3.28 -6.15 -16.38
CA LYS A 52 4.53 -6.35 -15.62
C LYS A 52 5.15 -7.68 -16.03
N LYS A 53 6.37 -7.67 -16.58
CA LYS A 53 7.18 -8.89 -16.78
C LYS A 53 7.29 -9.59 -15.43
N LYS A 54 6.89 -10.86 -15.36
CA LYS A 54 6.98 -11.69 -14.16
C LYS A 54 8.46 -11.70 -13.72
N LYS A 55 8.77 -11.13 -12.53
CA LYS A 55 10.12 -11.24 -11.95
C LYS A 55 10.34 -12.72 -11.62
N GLY A 56 11.14 -13.40 -12.43
CA GLY A 56 11.36 -14.85 -12.35
C GLY A 56 11.51 -15.54 -13.73
N GLY A 57 11.20 -14.86 -14.83
CA GLY A 57 11.54 -15.36 -16.17
C GLY A 57 13.02 -15.17 -16.46
N ARG A 58 13.83 -16.18 -16.13
CA ARG A 58 15.24 -16.28 -16.53
C ARG A 58 15.31 -16.34 -18.07
N LYS A 59 15.76 -15.25 -18.69
CA LYS A 59 16.63 -15.22 -19.87
C LYS A 59 17.55 -14.04 -19.65
#